data_AF-W1XTQ2-F1
#
_entry.id   AF-W1XTQ2-F1
#
_cell.length_a   1.000
_cell.length_b   1.000
_cell.length_c   1.000
_cell.angle_alpha   90.00
_cell.angle_beta   90.00
_cell.angle_gamma   90.00
#
_symmetry.space_group_name_H-M   'P 1'
#
loop_
_entity.id
_entity.type
_entity.pdbx_description
1 polymer ?
#
loop_
_entity_poly.entity_id
_entity_poly.type
_entity_poly.pdbx_seq_one_letter_code
_entity_poly.pdbx_strand_id
1 'polypeptide(L)'
;EAMKKLRTKKTLMESQKIGEQQKMARSGVYLEKVSQVLESNIDEADELLKTMTQTGDKLFDTLFLIGVFADNEDQLNQSLDIVKQVAGSNDLIIDNLTYMQEAAFNSLLPFGKNYVEGVSRSLLTSNI
;
A
#
# COMPACT_ATOMS: atom_id res chain seq x y z
N GLU A 1 -11.26 4.39 7.13
CA GLU A 1 -11.50 3.74 5.81
C GLU A 1 -10.60 2.52 5.57
N ALA A 2 -9.28 2.65 5.77
CA ALA A 2 -8.32 1.55 5.60
C ALA A 2 -8.66 0.28 6.43
N MET A 3 -9.08 0.43 7.69
CA MET A 3 -9.61 -0.68 8.51
C MET A 3 -10.77 -1.42 7.86
N LYS A 4 -11.69 -0.70 7.20
CA LYS A 4 -12.83 -1.30 6.50
C LYS A 4 -12.34 -2.05 5.27
N LYS A 5 -11.42 -1.46 4.49
CA LYS A 5 -10.79 -2.12 3.32
C LYS A 5 -10.07 -3.41 3.73
N LEU A 6 -9.33 -3.40 4.83
CA LEU A 6 -8.63 -4.58 5.35
C LEU A 6 -9.60 -5.70 5.74
N ARG A 7 -10.66 -5.37 6.49
CA ARG A 7 -11.73 -6.33 6.83
C ARG A 7 -12.39 -6.91 5.59
N THR A 8 -12.73 -6.08 4.61
CA THR A 8 -13.31 -6.54 3.34
C THR A 8 -12.36 -7.48 2.61
N LYS A 9 -11.06 -7.14 2.52
CA LYS A 9 -10.05 -7.98 1.89
C LYS A 9 -9.93 -9.34 2.60
N LYS A 10 -9.94 -9.36 3.94
CA LYS A 10 -9.97 -10.61 4.72
C LYS A 10 -11.18 -11.46 4.36
N THR A 11 -12.40 -10.90 4.39
CA THR A 11 -13.64 -11.63 4.06
C THR A 11 -13.61 -12.19 2.64
N LEU A 12 -13.03 -11.47 1.67
CA LEU A 12 -12.85 -11.98 0.31
C LEU A 12 -11.91 -13.18 0.26
N MET A 13 -10.78 -13.13 1.00
CA MET A 13 -9.83 -14.25 1.09
C MET A 13 -10.45 -15.47 1.80
N GLU A 14 -11.22 -15.27 2.86
CA GLU A 14 -11.96 -16.35 3.54
C GLU A 14 -13.00 -16.99 2.61
N SER A 15 -13.73 -16.18 1.84
CA SER A 15 -14.68 -16.67 0.84
C SER A 15 -13.99 -17.49 -0.26
N GLN A 16 -12.80 -17.05 -0.71
CA GLN A 16 -11.99 -17.80 -1.66
C GLN A 16 -11.56 -19.15 -1.08
N LYS A 17 -11.06 -19.18 0.17
CA LYS A 17 -10.69 -20.41 0.87
C LYS A 17 -11.86 -21.39 0.93
N ILE A 18 -13.05 -20.92 1.29
CA ILE A 18 -14.28 -21.74 1.32
C ILE A 18 -14.62 -22.27 -0.07
N GLY A 19 -14.53 -21.44 -1.11
CA GLY A 19 -14.79 -21.84 -2.49
C GLY A 19 -13.82 -22.90 -3.00
N GLU A 20 -12.53 -22.78 -2.68
CA GLU A 20 -11.50 -23.79 -2.99
C GLU A 20 -11.78 -25.11 -2.27
N GLN A 21 -12.09 -25.06 -0.96
CA GLN A 21 -12.45 -26.25 -0.18
C GLN A 21 -13.69 -26.96 -0.72
N GLN A 22 -14.73 -26.22 -1.11
CA GLN A 22 -15.94 -26.80 -1.71
C GLN A 22 -15.66 -27.48 -3.05
N LYS A 23 -14.82 -26.87 -3.90
CA LYS A 23 -14.41 -27.50 -5.17
C LYS A 23 -13.64 -28.79 -4.94
N MET A 24 -12.70 -28.78 -3.98
CA MET A 24 -11.92 -29.97 -3.63
C MET A 24 -12.81 -31.10 -3.11
N ALA A 25 -13.74 -30.80 -2.19
CA ALA A 25 -14.71 -31.76 -1.67
C ALA A 25 -15.58 -32.39 -2.77
N ARG A 26 -15.96 -31.63 -3.81
CA ARG A 26 -16.72 -32.14 -4.97
C ARG A 26 -15.88 -33.00 -5.90
N SER A 27 -14.58 -32.74 -6.01
CA SER A 27 -13.67 -33.45 -6.91
C SER A 27 -13.14 -34.78 -6.35
N GLY A 28 -13.37 -35.06 -5.05
CA GLY A 28 -12.85 -36.26 -4.37
C GLY A 28 -11.33 -36.25 -4.13
N VAL A 29 -10.62 -35.24 -4.64
CA VAL A 29 -9.21 -35.00 -4.37
C VAL A 29 -9.11 -34.17 -3.08
N TYR A 30 -8.80 -34.83 -1.97
CA TYR A 30 -8.30 -34.16 -0.77
C TYR A 30 -6.87 -33.67 -1.05
N LEU A 31 -6.75 -32.58 -1.80
CA LEU A 31 -5.56 -31.74 -1.70
C LEU A 31 -5.73 -30.98 -0.40
N GLU A 32 -5.13 -31.48 0.68
CA GLU A 32 -5.08 -30.85 2.00
C GLU A 32 -4.50 -29.42 1.96
N LYS A 33 -3.94 -29.01 0.82
CA LYS A 33 -3.43 -27.66 0.60
C LYS A 33 -4.46 -26.80 -0.12
N VAL A 34 -5.31 -26.14 0.67
CA VAL A 34 -5.58 -24.71 0.40
C VAL A 34 -4.21 -24.06 0.21
N SER A 35 -4.08 -23.12 -0.74
CA SER A 35 -2.79 -22.48 -0.98
C SER A 35 -2.20 -21.99 0.35
N GLN A 36 -1.06 -22.53 0.76
CA GLN A 36 -0.40 -22.18 2.02
C GLN A 36 -0.15 -20.66 2.11
N VAL A 37 -0.01 -20.01 0.95
CA VAL A 37 0.07 -18.56 0.80
C VAL A 37 -1.25 -17.87 1.16
N LEU A 38 -2.41 -18.42 0.74
CA LEU A 38 -3.72 -17.86 1.08
C LEU A 38 -3.99 -17.94 2.59
N GLU A 39 -3.61 -19.04 3.23
CA GLU A 39 -3.72 -19.17 4.70
C GLU A 39 -2.81 -18.20 5.43
N SER A 40 -1.53 -18.11 5.05
CA SER A 40 -0.59 -17.12 5.60
C SER A 40 -1.12 -15.70 5.49
N ASN A 41 -1.66 -15.33 4.32
CA ASN A 41 -2.21 -14.00 4.09
C ASN A 41 -3.45 -13.69 4.97
N ILE A 42 -4.26 -14.69 5.30
CA ILE A 42 -5.42 -14.53 6.20
C ILE A 42 -4.92 -14.35 7.63
N ASP A 43 -3.96 -15.16 8.07
CA ASP A 43 -3.39 -15.10 9.42
C ASP A 43 -2.67 -13.77 9.67
N GLU A 44 -1.87 -13.30 8.70
CA GLU A 44 -1.22 -11.99 8.75
C GLU A 44 -2.25 -10.85 8.83
N ALA A 45 -3.34 -10.93 8.05
CA ALA A 45 -4.40 -9.93 8.11
C ALA A 45 -5.11 -9.91 9.47
N ASP A 46 -5.25 -11.07 10.11
CA ASP A 46 -5.82 -11.20 11.46
C ASP A 46 -4.90 -10.65 12.55
N GLU A 47 -3.60 -10.96 12.46
CA GLU A 47 -2.60 -10.43 13.39
C GLU A 47 -2.52 -8.90 13.31
N LEU A 48 -2.59 -8.34 12.10
CA LEU A 48 -2.57 -6.91 11.87
C LEU A 48 -3.85 -6.24 12.43
N LEU A 49 -5.03 -6.83 12.20
CA LEU A 49 -6.29 -6.36 12.79
C LEU A 49 -6.29 -6.42 14.32
N LYS A 50 -5.76 -7.51 14.88
CA LYS A 50 -5.66 -7.72 16.33
C LYS A 50 -4.74 -6.69 16.96
N THR A 51 -3.54 -6.53 16.41
CA THR A 51 -2.56 -5.52 16.85
C THR A 51 -3.21 -4.15 16.89
N MET A 52 -3.80 -3.71 15.77
CA MET A 52 -4.48 -2.41 15.69
C MET A 52 -5.61 -2.22 16.71
N THR A 53 -6.38 -3.29 16.98
CA THR A 53 -7.48 -3.22 17.96
C THR A 53 -6.97 -3.15 19.39
N GLN A 54 -5.83 -3.79 19.68
CA GLN A 54 -5.24 -3.86 21.02
C GLN A 54 -4.38 -2.65 21.37
N THR A 55 -3.58 -2.15 20.43
CA THR A 55 -2.69 -0.98 20.63
C THR A 55 -3.37 0.34 20.33
N GLY A 56 -4.54 0.30 19.68
CA GLY A 56 -5.20 1.50 19.15
C GLY A 56 -4.48 2.11 17.95
N ASP A 57 -3.52 1.39 17.36
CA ASP A 57 -2.77 1.82 16.18
C ASP A 57 -3.72 2.09 15.01
N LYS A 58 -3.44 3.17 14.29
CA LYS A 58 -4.24 3.57 13.13
C LYS A 58 -3.48 3.25 11.84
N LEU A 59 -4.20 2.65 10.89
CA LEU A 59 -3.75 2.43 9.52
C LEU A 59 -4.19 3.60 8.65
N PHE A 60 -3.22 4.24 8.01
CA PHE A 60 -3.44 5.35 7.08
C PHE A 60 -3.06 4.92 5.68
N ASP A 61 -3.91 5.26 4.69
CA ASP A 61 -3.48 5.26 3.29
C ASP A 61 -2.72 6.57 3.06
N THR A 62 -1.42 6.49 2.77
CA THR A 62 -0.51 7.63 2.70
C THR A 62 0.15 7.70 1.33
N LEU A 63 0.35 8.93 0.86
CA LEU A 63 1.11 9.26 -0.34
C LEU A 63 2.04 10.42 0.00
N PHE A 64 3.32 10.27 -0.33
CA PHE A 64 4.31 11.35 -0.25
C PHE A 64 4.61 11.83 -1.66
N LEU A 65 4.42 13.12 -1.91
CA LEU A 65 4.76 13.76 -3.18
C LEU A 65 5.92 14.73 -2.96
N ILE A 66 6.92 14.64 -3.83
CA ILE A 66 8.09 15.52 -3.80
C ILE A 66 8.05 16.35 -5.08
N GLY A 67 7.76 17.64 -4.95
CA GLY A 67 7.84 18.60 -6.03
C GLY A 67 9.20 19.29 -6.02
N VAL A 68 9.93 19.24 -7.14
CA VAL A 68 11.22 19.93 -7.31
C VAL A 68 11.06 21.00 -8.37
N PHE A 69 11.46 22.23 -8.03
CA PHE A 69 11.40 23.40 -8.92
C PHE A 69 12.79 24.02 -9.02
N ALA A 70 13.16 24.47 -10.21
CA ALA A 70 14.42 25.15 -10.47
C ALA A 70 14.26 26.16 -11.63
N ASP A 71 15.17 27.13 -11.71
CA ASP A 71 15.11 28.20 -12.71
C ASP A 71 15.55 27.75 -14.11
N ASN A 72 16.33 26.67 -14.19
CA ASN A 72 16.79 26.06 -15.45
C ASN A 72 16.93 24.54 -15.32
N GLU A 73 17.07 23.89 -16.48
CA GLU A 73 17.12 22.44 -16.60
C GLU A 73 18.33 21.80 -15.89
N ASP A 74 19.51 22.44 -15.96
CA ASP A 74 20.71 21.93 -15.30
C ASP A 74 20.55 21.89 -13.77
N GLN A 75 20.00 22.95 -13.18
CA GLN A 75 19.69 23.01 -11.76
C GLN A 75 18.60 22.01 -11.35
N LEU A 76 17.61 21.79 -12.22
CA LEU A 76 16.55 20.81 -11.97
C LEU A 76 17.15 19.40 -11.91
N ASN A 77 17.97 19.03 -12.88
CA ASN A 77 18.63 17.72 -12.94
C ASN A 77 19.52 17.49 -11.72
N GLN A 78 20.33 18.49 -11.35
CA GLN A 78 21.14 18.42 -10.14
C GLN A 78 20.30 18.20 -8.87
N SER A 79 19.17 18.90 -8.75
CA SER A 79 18.27 18.77 -7.60
C SER A 79 17.61 17.39 -7.53
N LEU A 80 17.21 16.84 -8.68
CA LEU A 80 16.65 15.49 -8.77
C LEU A 80 17.68 14.42 -8.39
N ASP A 81 18.94 14.57 -8.77
CA ASP A 81 20.00 13.64 -8.41
C ASP A 81 20.27 13.64 -6.91
N ILE A 82 20.27 14.82 -6.27
CA ILE A 82 20.38 14.93 -4.81
C ILE A 82 19.23 14.21 -4.12
N VAL A 83 17.99 14.42 -4.57
CA VAL A 83 16.81 13.76 -3.99
C VAL A 83 16.93 12.24 -4.08
N LYS A 84 17.32 11.71 -5.25
CA LYS A 84 17.53 10.26 -5.46
C LYS A 84 18.66 9.72 -4.59
N GLN A 85 19.76 10.45 -4.45
CA GLN A 85 20.89 10.05 -3.63
C GLN A 85 20.50 9.96 -2.15
N VAL A 86 19.78 10.96 -1.63
CA VAL A 86 19.29 10.97 -0.25
C VAL A 86 18.32 9.81 -0.03
N ALA A 87 17.41 9.56 -0.96
CA ALA A 87 16.49 8.44 -0.87
C ALA A 87 17.21 7.09 -0.83
N GLY A 88 18.13 6.86 -1.77
CA GLY A 88 18.92 5.62 -1.81
C GLY A 88 19.78 5.41 -0.56
N SER A 89 20.27 6.48 0.06
CA SER A 89 21.04 6.41 1.32
C SER A 89 20.20 6.04 2.54
N ASN A 90 18.87 6.17 2.45
CA ASN A 90 17.92 5.84 3.50
C ASN A 90 17.04 4.62 3.13
N ASP A 91 17.47 3.82 2.16
CA ASP A 91 16.71 2.66 1.64
C ASP A 91 15.29 3.01 1.17
N LEU A 92 15.09 4.25 0.71
CA LEU A 92 13.82 4.72 0.16
C LEU A 92 13.83 4.59 -1.36
N ILE A 93 12.71 4.10 -1.90
CA ILE A 93 12.46 4.04 -3.34
C ILE A 93 11.55 5.22 -3.70
N ILE A 94 12.01 6.07 -4.62
CA ILE A 94 11.22 7.16 -5.20
C ILE A 94 10.91 6.79 -6.66
N ASP A 95 9.61 6.75 -6.98
CA ASP A 95 9.13 6.52 -8.33
C ASP A 95 8.78 7.84 -9.02
N ASN A 96 9.17 7.97 -10.29
CA ASN A 96 8.72 9.07 -11.13
C ASN A 96 7.28 8.80 -11.61
N LEU A 97 6.39 9.76 -11.37
CA LEU A 97 4.97 9.70 -11.77
C LEU A 97 4.79 10.06 -13.25
N THR A 98 5.33 9.22 -14.14
CA THR A 98 5.15 9.37 -15.59
C THR A 98 3.67 9.21 -15.95
N TYR A 99 3.15 10.11 -16.80
CA TYR A 99 1.74 10.20 -17.23
C TYR A 99 0.74 10.69 -16.16
N MET A 100 1.19 10.97 -14.94
CA MET A 100 0.36 11.51 -13.86
C MET A 100 0.85 12.88 -13.38
N GLN A 101 1.65 13.59 -14.19
CA GLN A 101 2.33 14.81 -13.76
C GLN A 101 1.34 15.93 -13.37
N GLU A 102 0.26 16.12 -14.14
CA GLU A 102 -0.76 17.13 -13.83
C GLU A 102 -1.51 16.80 -12.53
N ALA A 103 -1.88 15.52 -12.35
CA ALA A 103 -2.55 15.06 -11.14
C ALA A 103 -1.64 15.19 -9.90
N ALA A 104 -0.36 14.85 -10.05
CA ALA A 104 0.66 15.00 -9.01
C ALA A 104 0.86 16.47 -8.65
N PHE A 105 0.99 17.36 -9.65
CA PHE A 105 1.13 18.79 -9.42
C PHE A 105 -0.09 19.38 -8.70
N ASN A 106 -1.31 19.05 -9.13
CA ASN A 106 -2.53 19.48 -8.46
C ASN A 106 -2.62 18.99 -7.00
N SER A 107 -2.04 17.82 -6.72
CA SER A 107 -2.00 17.23 -5.38
C SER A 107 -0.91 17.84 -4.49
N LEU A 108 0.14 18.45 -5.08
CA LEU A 108 1.18 19.20 -4.37
C LEU A 108 0.67 20.55 -3.86
N LEU A 109 -0.38 21.09 -4.46
CA LEU A 109 -0.95 22.37 -4.05
C LEU A 109 -1.51 22.27 -2.63
N PRO A 110 -1.42 23.36 -1.82
CA PRO A 110 -1.82 23.37 -0.41
C PRO A 110 -3.35 23.37 -0.21
N PHE A 111 -4.09 22.71 -1.10
CA PHE A 111 -5.55 22.54 -1.01
C PHE A 111 -5.93 21.24 -0.28
N GLY A 112 -4.95 20.40 0.05
CA GLY A 112 -5.18 19.19 0.85
C GLY A 112 -6.01 18.11 0.13
N LYS A 113 -6.05 18.13 -1.20
CA LYS A 113 -6.78 17.16 -2.01
C LYS A 113 -5.81 16.33 -2.85
N ASN A 114 -5.89 15.01 -2.66
CA ASN A 114 -5.15 14.06 -3.48
C ASN A 114 -5.93 13.77 -4.78
N TYR A 115 -5.26 13.93 -5.92
CA TYR A 115 -5.73 13.62 -7.27
C TYR A 115 -4.95 12.45 -7.91
N VAL A 116 -3.92 11.94 -7.25
CA VAL A 116 -3.15 10.78 -7.70
C VAL A 116 -3.89 9.51 -7.29
N GLU A 117 -4.76 9.04 -8.17
CA GLU A 117 -5.54 7.82 -7.95
C GLU A 117 -4.69 6.55 -8.13
N GLY A 118 -4.97 5.52 -7.33
CA GLY A 118 -4.30 4.23 -7.44
C GLY A 118 -2.87 4.17 -6.87
N VAL A 119 -2.30 5.30 -6.44
CA VAL A 119 -0.97 5.36 -5.81
C VAL A 119 -1.13 5.72 -4.33
N SER A 120 -1.06 4.70 -3.47
CA SER A 120 -0.97 4.88 -2.03
C SER A 120 -0.28 3.69 -1.38
N ARG A 121 0.31 3.94 -0.20
CA ARG A 121 0.88 2.91 0.68
C ARG A 121 0.14 2.97 1.99
N SER A 122 -0.23 1.81 2.55
CA SER A 122 -0.80 1.78 3.89
C SER A 122 0.31 1.80 4.92
N LEU A 123 0.29 2.77 5.83
CA LEU A 123 1.24 2.92 6.93
C LEU A 123 0.52 2.76 8.27
N LEU A 124 1.14 2.00 9.17
CA LEU A 124 0.71 1.91 10.57
C LEU A 124 1.35 3.04 11.37
N THR A 125 0.55 3.68 12.21
CA THR A 125 1.06 4.55 13.27
C THR A 125 1.18 3.72 14.53
N SER A 126 2.36 3.71 15.15
CA SER A 126 2.51 3.17 16.50
C SER A 126 2.11 4.23 17.51
N ASN A 127 1.12 3.94 18.35
CA ASN A 127 0.91 4.68 19.59
C ASN A 127 1.97 4.21 20.59
N ILE A 128 3.17 4.81 20.55
CA ILE A 128 4.08 4.79 21.70
C ILE A 128 3.63 5.89 22.66
#